data_AF-A0A956S3K9-F1
#
_entry.id   AF-A0A956S3K9-F1
#
_cell.length_a   1.000
_cell.length_b   1.000
_cell.length_c   1.000
_cell.angle_alpha   90.00
_cell.angle_beta   90.00
_cell.angle_gamma   90.00
#
_symmetry.space_group_name_H-M   'P 1'
#
loop_
_entity.id
_entity.type
_entity.pdbx_description
1 polymer ?
#
loop_
_entity_poly.entity_id
_entity_poly.type
_entity_poly.pdbx_seq_one_letter_code
_entity_poly.pdbx_strand_id
1 'polypeptide(L)'
;MQTSSNLAKYAFIAVAGLAFVAGFFFKDNKPGRENTPAQQTPLISLDQYLVPIPPELIGYQEIDQIETELEKVSAIAVQGANLYLAGDREIRIYRSAGSEFTRIELAQPATAMAVSPAGQIYAGFYNHVQVFSPAGKLVGTWELIPGEAHITSIAAGEKDILVADAGNRIVWRYQLNGKIAGRIGERNVDAGQLGFVIPGPFFDIALADEDVLWAVNPGMLALQNYSLDGKMRSSWQKISVDVDGFCGCCNPTHLALLPDGA
;
A
#
# COMPACT_ATOMS: atom_id res chain seq x y z
N MET A 1 -19.38 61.01 27.41
CA MET A 1 -19.96 59.96 26.52
C MET A 1 -19.73 60.36 25.06
N GLN A 2 -18.54 60.09 24.48
CA GLN A 2 -18.30 60.35 23.04
C GLN A 2 -17.11 59.57 22.45
N THR A 3 -16.43 58.71 23.23
CA THR A 3 -15.22 57.98 22.80
C THR A 3 -15.50 56.57 22.28
N SER A 4 -16.59 55.90 22.69
CA SER A 4 -16.93 54.53 22.23
C SER A 4 -17.50 54.48 20.79
N SER A 5 -18.07 55.58 20.30
CA SER A 5 -18.66 55.67 18.95
C SER A 5 -17.61 55.74 17.84
N ASN A 6 -16.47 56.39 18.11
CA ASN A 6 -15.42 56.56 17.12
C ASN A 6 -14.55 55.29 16.97
N LEU A 7 -14.27 54.57 18.06
CA LEU A 7 -13.56 53.28 18.00
C LEU A 7 -14.32 52.21 17.21
N ALA A 8 -15.65 52.14 17.35
CA ALA A 8 -16.48 51.25 16.54
C ALA A 8 -16.50 51.65 15.05
N LYS A 9 -16.51 52.95 14.73
CA LYS A 9 -16.42 53.45 13.35
C LYS A 9 -15.06 53.16 12.71
N TYR A 10 -13.95 53.34 13.44
CA TYR A 10 -12.61 53.02 12.92
C TYR A 10 -12.40 51.52 12.76
N ALA A 11 -12.93 50.69 13.67
CA ALA A 11 -12.91 49.24 13.53
C ALA A 11 -13.74 48.77 12.32
N PHE A 12 -14.91 49.37 12.08
CA PHE A 12 -15.76 49.03 10.93
C PHE A 12 -15.13 49.47 9.60
N ILE A 13 -14.50 50.65 9.56
CA ILE A 13 -13.77 51.14 8.37
C ILE A 13 -12.50 50.31 8.11
N ALA A 14 -11.80 49.85 9.15
CA ALA A 14 -10.64 48.97 9.01
C ALA A 14 -11.02 47.57 8.52
N VAL A 15 -12.11 46.99 9.04
CA VAL A 15 -12.62 45.68 8.61
C VAL A 15 -13.23 45.76 7.20
N ALA A 16 -13.95 46.83 6.87
CA ALA A 16 -14.46 47.05 5.51
C ALA A 16 -13.33 47.33 4.51
N GLY A 17 -12.28 48.05 4.92
CA GLY A 17 -11.08 48.29 4.11
C GLY A 17 -10.28 47.00 3.85
N LEU A 18 -10.09 46.16 4.87
CA LEU A 18 -9.45 44.84 4.72
C LEU A 18 -10.30 43.87 3.89
N ALA A 19 -11.62 43.88 4.02
CA ALA A 19 -12.52 43.08 3.18
C ALA A 19 -12.58 43.59 1.73
N PHE A 20 -12.43 44.91 1.50
CA PHE A 20 -12.38 45.50 0.17
C PHE A 20 -11.04 45.25 -0.53
N VAL A 21 -9.92 45.33 0.20
CA VAL A 21 -8.58 44.96 -0.31
C VAL A 21 -8.47 43.46 -0.54
N ALA A 22 -8.96 42.61 0.36
CA ALA A 22 -9.03 41.17 0.13
C ALA A 22 -9.99 40.84 -1.03
N GLY A 23 -11.13 41.54 -1.14
CA GLY A 23 -12.07 41.40 -2.26
C GLY A 23 -11.47 41.81 -3.60
N PHE A 24 -10.63 42.85 -3.64
CA PHE A 24 -9.90 43.26 -4.85
C PHE A 24 -8.75 42.28 -5.18
N PHE A 25 -7.98 41.84 -4.19
CA PHE A 25 -6.94 40.82 -4.41
C PHE A 25 -7.52 39.46 -4.83
N PHE A 26 -8.68 39.04 -4.31
CA PHE A 26 -9.35 37.81 -4.75
C PHE A 26 -10.17 37.96 -6.05
N LYS A 27 -10.45 39.18 -6.50
CA LYS A 27 -11.17 39.45 -7.75
C LYS A 27 -10.22 39.75 -8.93
N ASP A 28 -9.06 40.35 -8.67
CA ASP A 28 -8.08 40.71 -9.69
C ASP A 28 -6.89 39.73 -9.82
N ASN A 29 -6.68 38.82 -8.84
CA ASN A 29 -5.78 37.66 -9.00
C ASN A 29 -6.53 36.34 -9.26
N LYS A 30 -7.72 36.40 -9.85
CA LYS A 30 -8.16 35.28 -10.67
C LYS A 30 -7.41 35.42 -11.98
N PRO A 31 -6.41 34.57 -12.30
CA PRO A 31 -5.90 34.56 -13.66
C PRO A 31 -7.11 34.36 -14.55
N GLY A 32 -7.36 35.33 -15.43
CA GLY A 32 -8.37 35.18 -16.45
C GLY A 32 -8.09 33.86 -17.14
N ARG A 33 -9.01 32.90 -17.00
CA ARG A 33 -9.12 31.86 -18.01
C ARG A 33 -9.58 32.59 -19.26
N GLU A 34 -8.62 33.15 -20.00
CA GLU A 34 -8.79 33.21 -21.43
C GLU A 34 -9.19 31.80 -21.85
N ASN A 35 -10.31 31.70 -22.54
CA ASN A 35 -10.66 30.49 -23.27
C ASN A 35 -9.68 30.36 -24.45
N THR A 36 -8.39 30.24 -24.16
CA THR A 36 -7.47 29.58 -25.07
C THR A 36 -8.07 28.18 -25.21
N PRO A 37 -8.40 27.71 -26.44
CA PRO A 37 -8.72 26.30 -26.62
C PRO A 37 -7.64 25.53 -25.89
N ALA A 38 -8.02 24.64 -24.96
CA ALA A 38 -7.04 23.78 -24.32
C ALA A 38 -6.21 23.21 -25.47
N GLN A 39 -4.95 23.64 -25.59
CA GLN A 39 -4.01 22.96 -26.47
C GLN A 39 -4.04 21.56 -25.89
N GLN A 40 -4.71 20.65 -26.62
CA GLN A 40 -4.69 19.25 -26.31
C GLN A 40 -3.21 18.95 -26.19
N THR A 41 -2.73 18.80 -24.95
CA THR A 41 -1.39 18.28 -24.73
C THR A 41 -1.43 16.98 -25.53
N PRO A 42 -0.63 16.83 -26.61
CA PRO A 42 -0.73 15.65 -27.42
C PRO A 42 -0.57 14.51 -26.45
N LEU A 43 -1.63 13.71 -26.29
CA LEU A 43 -1.56 12.50 -25.51
C LEU A 43 -0.37 11.77 -26.09
N ILE A 44 0.66 11.53 -25.27
CA ILE A 44 1.78 10.71 -25.71
C ILE A 44 1.14 9.39 -26.10
N SER A 45 1.10 9.12 -27.40
CA SER A 45 0.59 7.86 -27.92
C SER A 45 1.50 6.78 -27.33
N LEU A 46 0.90 5.93 -26.49
CA LEU A 46 1.55 4.75 -25.96
C LEU A 46 1.56 3.61 -26.98
N ASP A 47 0.98 3.82 -28.17
CA ASP A 47 0.82 2.78 -29.19
C ASP A 47 2.17 2.19 -29.61
N GLN A 48 3.24 2.99 -29.60
CA GLN A 48 4.61 2.51 -29.85
C GLN A 48 5.17 1.60 -28.73
N TYR A 49 4.60 1.67 -27.53
CA TYR A 49 4.92 0.81 -26.38
C TYR A 49 3.91 -0.35 -26.22
N LEU A 50 2.78 -0.32 -26.95
CA LEU A 50 1.84 -1.44 -27.08
C LEU A 50 2.40 -2.49 -28.06
N VAL A 51 3.62 -2.95 -27.79
CA VAL A 51 4.23 -4.06 -28.52
C VAL A 51 3.65 -5.35 -27.96
N PRO A 52 3.24 -6.32 -28.80
CA PRO A 52 2.86 -7.64 -28.32
C PRO A 52 3.97 -8.23 -27.44
N ILE A 53 3.60 -8.75 -26.28
CA ILE A 53 4.55 -9.40 -25.37
C ILE A 53 5.12 -10.64 -26.11
N PRO A 54 6.45 -10.79 -26.21
CA PRO A 54 7.05 -11.97 -26.80
C PRO A 54 6.50 -13.26 -26.16
N PRO A 55 6.02 -14.25 -26.95
CA PRO A 55 5.39 -15.46 -26.40
C PRO A 55 6.26 -16.23 -25.40
N GLU A 56 7.59 -16.18 -25.55
CA GLU A 56 8.55 -16.78 -24.63
C GLU A 56 8.56 -16.16 -23.22
N LEU A 57 8.00 -14.95 -23.05
CA LEU A 57 7.82 -14.31 -21.74
C LEU A 57 6.47 -14.67 -21.10
N ILE A 58 5.56 -15.30 -21.84
CA ILE A 58 4.26 -15.74 -21.34
C ILE A 58 4.42 -17.12 -20.72
N GLY A 59 4.73 -17.16 -19.42
CA GLY A 59 4.94 -18.41 -18.68
C GLY A 59 3.67 -19.14 -18.24
N TYR A 60 2.50 -18.49 -18.34
CA TYR A 60 1.25 -18.99 -17.77
C TYR A 60 0.09 -18.84 -18.74
N GLN A 61 -0.84 -19.80 -18.70
CA GLN A 61 -2.10 -19.75 -19.42
C GLN A 61 -3.25 -19.63 -18.40
N GLU A 62 -4.17 -18.71 -18.65
CA GLU A 62 -5.41 -18.63 -17.91
C GLU A 62 -6.25 -19.89 -18.17
N ILE A 63 -6.61 -20.59 -17.10
CA ILE A 63 -7.37 -21.85 -17.17
C ILE A 63 -8.81 -21.71 -16.67
N ASP A 64 -9.09 -20.70 -15.86
CA ASP A 64 -10.39 -20.50 -15.21
C ASP A 64 -10.55 -19.05 -14.72
N GLN A 65 -11.79 -18.65 -14.47
CA GLN A 65 -12.17 -17.35 -13.90
C GLN A 65 -13.10 -17.54 -12.72
N ILE A 66 -12.81 -16.84 -11.61
CA ILE A 66 -13.63 -16.88 -10.40
C ILE A 66 -14.36 -15.55 -10.26
N GLU A 67 -15.68 -15.60 -10.21
CA GLU A 67 -16.48 -14.44 -9.83
C GLU A 67 -16.39 -14.25 -8.31
N THR A 68 -15.83 -13.12 -7.90
CA THR A 68 -15.53 -12.87 -6.48
C THR A 68 -16.78 -12.50 -5.69
N GLU A 69 -17.83 -12.03 -6.36
CA GLU A 69 -19.03 -11.34 -5.83
C GLU A 69 -18.71 -10.25 -4.77
N LEU A 70 -17.50 -9.68 -4.83
CA LEU A 70 -17.05 -8.53 -4.05
C LEU A 70 -17.09 -7.30 -4.96
N GLU A 71 -17.57 -6.17 -4.43
CA GLU A 71 -17.50 -4.90 -5.15
C GLU A 71 -16.05 -4.40 -5.25
N LYS A 72 -15.28 -4.58 -4.17
CA LYS A 72 -13.85 -4.24 -4.12
C LYS A 72 -13.05 -5.35 -3.47
N VAL A 73 -12.11 -5.90 -4.23
CA VAL A 73 -11.07 -6.80 -3.72
C VAL A 73 -9.88 -5.96 -3.24
N SER A 74 -9.40 -6.24 -2.03
CA SER A 74 -8.28 -5.54 -1.41
C SER A 74 -7.07 -6.42 -1.13
N ALA A 75 -7.25 -7.74 -0.97
CA ALA A 75 -6.13 -8.66 -0.80
C ALA A 75 -6.47 -10.07 -1.30
N ILE A 76 -5.43 -10.80 -1.69
CA ILE A 76 -5.48 -12.18 -2.14
C ILE A 76 -4.39 -12.99 -1.43
N ALA A 77 -4.70 -14.21 -1.03
CA ALA A 77 -3.72 -15.16 -0.50
C ALA A 77 -4.06 -16.59 -0.92
N VAL A 78 -3.05 -17.44 -1.02
CA VAL A 78 -3.21 -18.86 -1.37
C VAL A 78 -2.57 -19.71 -0.28
N GLN A 79 -3.28 -20.77 0.13
CA GLN A 79 -2.74 -21.78 1.03
C GLN A 79 -3.13 -23.17 0.53
N GLY A 80 -2.16 -23.92 0.01
CA GLY A 80 -2.45 -25.20 -0.66
C GLY A 80 -3.40 -24.98 -1.84
N ALA A 81 -4.57 -25.63 -1.82
CA ALA A 81 -5.61 -25.47 -2.84
C ALA A 81 -6.67 -24.41 -2.50
N ASN A 82 -6.55 -23.72 -1.36
CA ASN A 82 -7.52 -22.73 -0.91
C ASN A 82 -7.10 -21.34 -1.37
N LEU A 83 -8.07 -20.59 -1.91
CA LEU A 83 -7.94 -19.19 -2.29
C LEU A 83 -8.68 -18.33 -1.27
N TYR A 84 -8.00 -17.33 -0.74
CA TYR A 84 -8.55 -16.36 0.20
C TYR A 84 -8.61 -15.01 -0.47
N LEU A 85 -9.79 -14.39 -0.46
CA LEU A 85 -10.00 -13.03 -0.94
C LEU A 85 -10.50 -12.17 0.23
N ALA A 86 -9.85 -11.04 0.45
CA ALA A 86 -10.39 -9.99 1.31
C ALA A 86 -10.94 -8.87 0.43
N GLY A 87 -12.08 -8.32 0.83
CA GLY A 87 -12.74 -7.26 0.11
C GLY A 87 -13.95 -6.76 0.85
N ASP A 88 -14.39 -5.56 0.52
CA ASP A 88 -15.54 -4.90 1.16
C ASP A 88 -15.47 -4.93 2.69
N ARG A 89 -16.18 -5.86 3.34
CA ARG A 89 -16.12 -6.06 4.80
C ARG A 89 -16.12 -7.54 5.14
N GLU A 90 -15.40 -8.34 4.37
CA GLU A 90 -15.37 -9.79 4.52
C GLU A 90 -14.09 -10.43 3.97
N ILE A 91 -13.86 -11.67 4.42
CA ILE A 91 -12.93 -12.61 3.80
C ILE A 91 -13.74 -13.77 3.24
N ARG A 92 -13.49 -14.10 1.98
CA ARG A 92 -14.05 -15.28 1.30
C ARG A 92 -12.96 -16.32 1.11
N ILE A 93 -13.24 -17.54 1.52
CA ILE A 93 -12.32 -18.68 1.42
C ILE A 93 -12.90 -19.69 0.45
N TYR A 94 -12.40 -19.68 -0.78
CA TYR A 94 -12.78 -20.61 -1.84
C TYR A 94 -11.98 -21.90 -1.68
N ARG A 95 -12.69 -23.02 -1.53
CA ARG A 95 -12.10 -24.36 -1.62
C ARG A 95 -12.11 -24.80 -3.09
N SER A 96 -11.22 -25.72 -3.45
CA SER A 96 -11.00 -26.21 -4.83
C SER A 96 -12.28 -26.21 -5.70
N ALA A 97 -12.22 -25.59 -6.88
CA ALA A 97 -13.30 -25.38 -7.88
C ALA A 97 -14.14 -24.09 -7.75
N GLY A 98 -13.77 -23.13 -6.90
CA GLY A 98 -14.16 -21.71 -7.06
C GLY A 98 -15.63 -21.35 -6.83
N SER A 99 -16.54 -22.32 -6.63
CA SER A 99 -17.98 -22.08 -6.49
C SER A 99 -18.48 -22.03 -5.05
N GLU A 100 -17.78 -22.68 -4.11
CA GLU A 100 -18.16 -22.69 -2.69
C GLU A 100 -17.13 -21.96 -1.85
N PHE A 101 -17.59 -20.99 -1.06
CA PHE A 101 -16.73 -20.25 -0.15
C PHE A 101 -17.28 -20.22 1.28
N THR A 102 -16.35 -20.16 2.24
CA THR A 102 -16.65 -19.76 3.62
C THR A 102 -16.48 -18.26 3.75
N ARG A 103 -17.42 -17.60 4.43
CA ARG A 103 -17.39 -16.16 4.68
C ARG A 103 -17.00 -15.86 6.12
N ILE A 104 -16.07 -14.93 6.31
CA ILE A 104 -15.75 -14.33 7.59
C ILE A 104 -16.14 -12.86 7.50
N GLU A 105 -17.08 -12.42 8.33
CA GLU A 105 -17.47 -11.01 8.39
C GLU A 105 -16.43 -10.17 9.11
N LEU A 106 -16.11 -9.01 8.56
CA LEU A 106 -15.19 -8.04 9.14
C LEU A 106 -15.94 -6.77 9.56
N ALA A 107 -15.46 -6.15 10.64
CA ALA A 107 -15.98 -4.87 11.12
C ALA A 107 -15.57 -3.67 10.26
N GLN A 108 -14.65 -3.85 9.32
CA GLN A 108 -14.20 -2.85 8.36
C GLN A 108 -13.46 -3.55 7.19
N PRO A 109 -13.18 -2.87 6.07
CA PRO A 109 -12.39 -3.45 4.99
C PRO A 109 -10.97 -3.74 5.45
N ALA A 110 -10.49 -4.97 5.20
CA ALA A 110 -9.07 -5.29 5.32
C ALA A 110 -8.29 -4.65 4.16
N THR A 111 -7.07 -4.20 4.41
CA THR A 111 -6.16 -3.62 3.40
C THR A 111 -5.09 -4.59 2.94
N ALA A 112 -4.83 -5.64 3.72
CA ALA A 112 -3.84 -6.67 3.43
C ALA A 112 -4.29 -8.00 4.03
N MET A 113 -3.77 -9.11 3.52
CA MET A 113 -4.03 -10.43 4.09
C MET A 113 -2.87 -11.39 3.82
N ALA A 114 -2.60 -12.26 4.79
CA ALA A 114 -1.74 -13.42 4.60
C ALA A 114 -2.34 -14.64 5.32
N VAL A 115 -1.97 -15.84 4.87
CA VAL A 115 -2.33 -17.09 5.53
C VAL A 115 -1.04 -17.85 5.80
N SER A 116 -0.80 -18.23 7.07
CA SER A 116 0.41 -19.00 7.40
C SER A 116 0.32 -20.44 6.89
N PRO A 117 1.45 -21.18 6.84
CA PRO A 117 1.43 -22.61 6.54
C PRO A 117 0.47 -23.43 7.43
N ALA A 118 0.27 -23.01 8.68
CA ALA A 118 -0.67 -23.64 9.62
C ALA A 118 -2.15 -23.25 9.41
N GLY A 119 -2.46 -22.35 8.47
CA GLY A 119 -3.82 -21.91 8.13
C GLY A 119 -4.34 -20.77 8.99
N GLN A 120 -3.48 -20.17 9.82
CA GLN A 120 -3.84 -18.96 10.56
C GLN A 120 -3.98 -17.81 9.57
N ILE A 121 -5.06 -17.05 9.65
CA ILE A 121 -5.35 -15.94 8.75
C ILE A 121 -4.98 -14.65 9.46
N TYR A 122 -4.18 -13.81 8.82
CA TYR A 122 -3.79 -12.49 9.29
C TYR A 122 -4.41 -11.45 8.37
N ALA A 123 -5.35 -10.66 8.89
CA ALA A 123 -6.01 -9.58 8.15
C ALA A 123 -5.45 -8.24 8.63
N GLY A 124 -4.82 -7.51 7.72
CA GLY A 124 -4.31 -6.16 7.96
C GLY A 124 -5.42 -5.13 7.79
N PHE A 125 -5.42 -4.14 8.66
CA PHE A 125 -6.24 -2.94 8.60
C PHE A 125 -5.33 -1.73 8.70
N TYR A 126 -5.90 -0.52 8.55
CA TYR A 126 -5.11 0.71 8.57
C TYR A 126 -4.08 0.76 9.71
N ASN A 127 -4.47 0.38 10.93
CA ASN A 127 -3.67 0.52 12.14
C ASN A 127 -3.55 -0.75 13.02
N HIS A 128 -3.99 -1.92 12.56
CA HIS A 128 -3.89 -3.15 13.36
C HIS A 128 -3.99 -4.39 12.47
N VAL A 129 -3.61 -5.54 13.04
CA VAL A 129 -3.80 -6.85 12.42
C VAL A 129 -4.80 -7.63 13.26
N GLN A 130 -5.80 -8.24 12.63
CA GLN A 130 -6.64 -9.26 13.26
C GLN A 130 -6.16 -10.64 12.85
N VAL A 131 -6.17 -11.57 13.80
CA VAL A 131 -5.73 -12.94 13.62
C VAL A 131 -6.92 -13.87 13.79
N PHE A 132 -7.19 -14.68 12.77
CA PHE A 132 -8.25 -15.68 12.78
C PHE A 132 -7.66 -17.08 12.79
N SER A 133 -8.35 -18.01 13.45
CA SER A 133 -8.04 -19.43 13.34
C SER A 133 -8.30 -19.94 11.91
N PRO A 134 -7.80 -21.12 11.54
CA PRO A 134 -8.16 -21.76 10.26
C PRO A 134 -9.67 -21.97 10.06
N ALA A 135 -10.43 -22.01 11.15
CA ALA A 135 -11.89 -22.09 11.13
C ALA A 135 -12.58 -20.72 10.98
N GLY A 136 -11.83 -19.63 10.81
CA GLY A 136 -12.36 -18.27 10.65
C GLY A 136 -12.80 -17.58 11.94
N LYS A 137 -12.43 -18.11 13.11
CA LYS A 137 -12.74 -17.46 14.40
C LYS A 137 -11.66 -16.45 14.75
N LEU A 138 -12.04 -15.23 15.12
CA LEU A 138 -11.11 -14.24 15.67
C LEU A 138 -10.46 -14.76 16.96
N VAL A 139 -9.13 -14.84 16.98
CA VAL A 139 -8.33 -15.33 18.11
C VAL A 139 -7.35 -14.28 18.67
N GLY A 140 -7.14 -13.16 17.96
CA GLY A 140 -6.31 -12.08 18.45
C GLY A 140 -6.43 -10.81 17.63
N THR A 141 -6.05 -9.70 18.24
CA THR A 141 -5.88 -8.39 17.60
C THR A 141 -4.54 -7.83 18.03
N TRP A 142 -3.69 -7.48 17.07
CA TRP A 142 -2.39 -6.88 17.28
C TRP A 142 -2.50 -5.42 16.87
N GLU A 143 -2.64 -4.55 17.86
CA GLU A 143 -2.62 -3.10 17.64
C GLU A 143 -1.23 -2.67 17.16
N LEU A 144 -1.15 -1.87 16.09
CA LEU A 144 0.11 -1.23 15.73
C LEU A 144 0.39 -0.03 16.65
N ILE A 145 1.67 0.06 17.00
CA ILE A 145 2.29 0.99 17.94
C ILE A 145 2.56 2.32 17.18
N PRO A 146 2.55 3.51 17.84
CA PRO A 146 1.89 4.75 17.40
C PRO A 146 2.44 5.42 16.13
N GLY A 147 1.59 6.24 15.50
CA GLY A 147 1.89 7.00 14.28
C GLY A 147 0.68 6.99 13.33
N GLU A 148 0.86 7.50 12.11
CA GLU A 148 -0.12 7.32 11.02
C GLU A 148 0.17 6.02 10.26
N ALA A 149 0.07 4.88 10.96
CA ALA A 149 0.30 3.57 10.36
C ALA A 149 -0.61 3.35 9.15
N HIS A 150 -0.09 2.65 8.14
CA HIS A 150 -0.90 2.24 6.99
C HIS A 150 -0.42 0.86 6.53
N ILE A 151 -1.07 -0.20 7.03
CA ILE A 151 -0.75 -1.57 6.61
C ILE A 151 -1.17 -1.77 5.17
N THR A 152 -0.22 -2.20 4.34
CA THR A 152 -0.42 -2.42 2.90
C THR A 152 -0.06 -3.83 2.46
N SER A 153 0.72 -4.58 3.25
CA SER A 153 1.03 -5.98 2.97
C SER A 153 1.39 -6.74 4.25
N ILE A 154 1.17 -8.06 4.22
CA ILE A 154 1.54 -9.00 5.28
C ILE A 154 2.17 -10.22 4.61
N ALA A 155 3.28 -10.72 5.17
CA ALA A 155 3.84 -12.02 4.82
C ALA A 155 3.90 -12.91 6.06
N ALA A 156 3.40 -14.14 5.97
CA ALA A 156 3.28 -15.06 7.10
C ALA A 156 4.17 -16.31 6.90
N GLY A 157 5.24 -16.42 7.67
CA GLY A 157 6.11 -17.61 7.72
C GLY A 157 5.73 -18.59 8.83
N GLU A 158 6.58 -19.60 9.09
CA GLU A 158 6.35 -20.54 10.19
C GLU A 158 6.61 -19.93 11.57
N LYS A 159 7.51 -18.95 11.68
CA LYS A 159 7.94 -18.37 12.96
C LYS A 159 7.63 -16.88 13.10
N ASP A 160 7.61 -16.19 11.98
CA ASP A 160 7.57 -14.75 11.90
C ASP A 160 6.45 -14.27 10.98
N ILE A 161 5.77 -13.22 11.41
CA ILE A 161 4.79 -12.50 10.62
C ILE A 161 5.35 -11.11 10.34
N LEU A 162 5.52 -10.79 9.07
CA LEU A 162 6.01 -9.51 8.62
C LEU A 162 4.84 -8.64 8.19
N VAL A 163 4.84 -7.38 8.61
CA VAL A 163 3.76 -6.43 8.33
C VAL A 163 4.35 -5.15 7.74
N ALA A 164 4.06 -4.88 6.48
CA ALA A 164 4.51 -3.69 5.77
C ALA A 164 3.64 -2.48 6.12
N ASP A 165 4.25 -1.50 6.77
CA ASP A 165 3.63 -0.26 7.18
C ASP A 165 4.12 0.89 6.28
N ALA A 166 3.31 1.24 5.30
CA ALA A 166 3.62 2.30 4.33
C ALA A 166 3.66 3.68 4.97
N GLY A 167 2.86 3.90 6.02
CA GLY A 167 2.79 5.16 6.75
C GLY A 167 4.07 5.44 7.51
N ASN A 168 4.57 4.45 8.23
CA ASN A 168 5.84 4.55 8.97
C ASN A 168 7.08 4.15 8.15
N ARG A 169 6.90 3.63 6.93
CA ARG A 169 7.95 3.23 5.98
C ARG A 169 8.91 2.19 6.55
N ILE A 170 8.34 1.19 7.20
CA ILE A 170 9.07 0.11 7.86
C ILE A 170 8.31 -1.20 7.72
N VAL A 171 9.02 -2.31 7.83
CA VAL A 171 8.39 -3.63 8.02
C VAL A 171 8.51 -4.00 9.49
N TRP A 172 7.37 -4.26 10.12
CA TRP A 172 7.30 -4.81 11.47
C TRP A 172 7.49 -6.31 11.43
N ARG A 173 8.30 -6.85 12.35
CA ARG A 173 8.46 -8.29 12.54
C ARG A 173 7.77 -8.71 13.83
N TYR A 174 6.77 -9.55 13.71
CA TYR A 174 6.00 -10.13 14.81
C TYR A 174 6.33 -11.60 15.00
N GLN A 175 6.39 -12.04 16.26
CA GLN A 175 6.28 -13.45 16.61
C GLN A 175 4.83 -13.91 16.42
N LEU A 176 4.60 -15.22 16.29
CA LEU A 176 3.25 -15.80 16.16
C LEU A 176 2.27 -15.43 17.30
N ASN A 177 2.79 -15.07 18.47
CA ASN A 177 2.00 -14.65 19.63
C ASN A 177 1.63 -13.14 19.62
N GLY A 178 2.00 -12.41 18.56
CA GLY A 178 1.75 -10.97 18.41
C GLY A 178 2.76 -10.06 19.09
N LYS A 179 3.84 -10.58 19.68
CA LYS A 179 4.93 -9.75 20.20
C LYS A 179 5.82 -9.25 19.07
N ILE A 180 6.18 -7.98 19.11
CA ILE A 180 7.14 -7.40 18.16
C ILE A 180 8.55 -7.92 18.48
N ALA A 181 9.18 -8.54 17.48
CA ALA A 181 10.56 -9.02 17.53
C ALA A 181 11.56 -8.03 16.92
N GLY A 182 11.12 -7.15 16.01
CA GLY A 182 12.01 -6.19 15.36
C GLY A 182 11.33 -5.34 14.31
N ARG A 183 12.14 -4.52 13.63
CA ARG A 183 11.75 -3.63 12.53
C ARG A 183 12.82 -3.67 11.45
N ILE A 184 12.42 -3.50 10.20
CA ILE A 184 13.32 -3.54 9.04
C ILE A 184 13.11 -2.29 8.18
N GLY A 185 14.21 -1.76 7.65
CA GLY A 185 14.21 -0.63 6.70
C GLY A 185 14.04 0.75 7.33
N GLU A 186 14.31 0.88 8.63
CA GLU A 186 14.35 2.18 9.31
C GLU A 186 15.40 3.10 8.66
N ARG A 187 15.05 4.38 8.53
CA ARG A 187 15.98 5.41 8.06
C ARG A 187 17.04 5.65 9.13
N ASN A 188 18.31 5.61 8.73
CA ASN A 188 19.44 5.94 9.59
C ASN A 188 20.38 6.91 8.85
N VAL A 189 20.26 8.20 9.17
CA VAL A 189 21.03 9.27 8.51
C VAL A 189 22.52 9.14 8.81
N ASP A 190 22.89 8.80 10.04
CA ASP A 190 24.29 8.68 10.47
C ASP A 190 25.00 7.52 9.75
N ALA A 191 24.27 6.45 9.46
CA ALA A 191 24.75 5.32 8.67
C ALA A 191 24.54 5.47 7.15
N GLY A 192 24.02 6.61 6.68
CA GLY A 192 23.72 6.84 5.26
C GLY A 192 22.59 5.98 4.69
N GLN A 193 21.76 5.37 5.54
CA GLN A 193 20.64 4.51 5.14
C GLN A 193 19.37 5.35 4.98
N LEU A 194 18.85 5.41 3.77
CA LEU A 194 17.62 6.16 3.47
C LEU A 194 16.35 5.48 4.00
N GLY A 195 16.39 4.16 4.19
CA GLY A 195 15.23 3.34 4.49
C GLY A 195 14.31 3.14 3.29
N PHE A 196 13.07 2.75 3.54
CA PHE A 196 12.06 2.63 2.48
C PHE A 196 11.55 4.01 2.04
N VAL A 197 11.51 4.24 0.72
CA VAL A 197 10.98 5.47 0.11
C VAL A 197 9.64 5.13 -0.52
N ILE A 198 8.58 5.42 0.24
CA ILE A 198 7.20 5.04 -0.09
C ILE A 198 6.38 6.33 -0.37
N PRO A 199 6.23 6.74 -1.64
CA PRO A 199 5.52 7.98 -2.00
C PRO A 199 3.99 7.81 -2.07
N GLY A 200 3.49 6.58 -2.07
CA GLY A 200 2.06 6.24 -2.06
C GLY A 200 1.82 4.91 -1.33
N PRO A 201 0.58 4.44 -1.18
CA PRO A 201 0.23 3.27 -0.37
C PRO A 201 0.55 1.94 -1.08
N PHE A 202 1.69 1.86 -1.77
CA PHE A 202 2.17 0.68 -2.46
C PHE A 202 3.47 0.23 -1.80
N PHE A 203 3.34 -0.60 -0.76
CA PHE A 203 4.46 -1.16 -0.04
C PHE A 203 4.23 -2.64 0.25
N ASP A 204 4.48 -3.43 -0.78
CA ASP A 204 4.33 -4.87 -0.75
C ASP A 204 5.61 -5.60 -0.32
N ILE A 205 5.41 -6.76 0.30
CA ILE A 205 6.47 -7.62 0.81
C ILE A 205 6.17 -9.08 0.50
N ALA A 206 7.22 -9.87 0.33
CA ALA A 206 7.12 -11.32 0.25
C ALA A 206 8.23 -11.98 1.06
N LEU A 207 7.93 -13.14 1.63
CA LEU A 207 8.88 -13.96 2.35
C LEU A 207 9.29 -15.14 1.44
N ALA A 208 10.55 -15.15 0.98
CA ALA A 208 11.03 -16.19 0.06
C ALA A 208 11.36 -17.51 0.76
N ASP A 209 11.92 -17.40 1.96
CA ASP A 209 12.25 -18.48 2.88
C ASP A 209 12.07 -17.94 4.31
N GLU A 210 12.23 -18.80 5.32
CA GLU A 210 12.08 -18.45 6.74
C GLU A 210 12.91 -17.23 7.22
N ASP A 211 13.94 -16.81 6.48
CA ASP A 211 14.81 -15.69 6.87
C ASP A 211 15.04 -14.63 5.77
N VAL A 212 14.29 -14.68 4.66
CA VAL A 212 14.52 -13.81 3.49
C VAL A 212 13.28 -12.99 3.15
N LEU A 213 13.37 -11.69 3.42
CA LEU A 213 12.35 -10.70 3.05
C LEU A 213 12.71 -10.05 1.72
N TRP A 214 11.77 -10.05 0.77
CA TRP A 214 11.76 -9.13 -0.36
C TRP A 214 10.73 -8.03 -0.13
N ALA A 215 11.09 -6.80 -0.46
CA ALA A 215 10.22 -5.64 -0.31
C ALA A 215 10.30 -4.73 -1.55
N VAL A 216 9.17 -4.17 -1.96
CA VAL A 216 9.16 -3.08 -2.94
C VAL A 216 9.70 -1.80 -2.30
N ASN A 217 10.45 -1.02 -3.06
CA ASN A 217 10.86 0.33 -2.70
C ASN A 217 10.62 1.24 -3.91
N PRO A 218 9.35 1.62 -4.19
CA PRO A 218 8.97 2.36 -5.39
C PRO A 218 9.73 3.67 -5.58
N GLY A 219 9.98 4.43 -4.51
CA GLY A 219 10.75 5.66 -4.59
C GLY A 219 12.23 5.45 -4.94
N MET A 220 12.72 4.22 -4.82
CA MET A 220 14.06 3.79 -5.24
C MET A 220 14.05 3.03 -6.57
N LEU A 221 12.89 2.77 -7.18
CA LEU A 221 12.73 1.95 -8.38
C LEU A 221 13.41 0.58 -8.20
N ALA A 222 13.14 -0.07 -7.07
CA ALA A 222 13.85 -1.28 -6.68
C ALA A 222 12.96 -2.30 -5.96
N LEU A 223 13.31 -3.58 -6.14
CA LEU A 223 13.04 -4.64 -5.17
C LEU A 223 14.27 -4.82 -4.29
N GLN A 224 14.08 -4.92 -2.98
CA GLN A 224 15.17 -5.01 -2.01
C GLN A 224 15.02 -6.26 -1.15
N ASN A 225 16.13 -6.97 -0.98
CA ASN A 225 16.22 -8.20 -0.20
C ASN A 225 16.89 -7.91 1.15
N TYR A 226 16.27 -8.36 2.22
CA TYR A 226 16.73 -8.19 3.60
C TYR A 226 16.72 -9.54 4.34
N SER A 227 17.67 -9.70 5.27
CA SER A 227 17.48 -10.65 6.37
C SER A 227 16.52 -10.09 7.42
N LEU A 228 15.94 -10.97 8.24
CA LEU A 228 14.95 -10.57 9.27
C LEU A 228 15.52 -9.75 10.44
N ASP A 229 16.85 -9.63 10.53
CA ASP A 229 17.55 -8.70 11.44
C ASP A 229 17.72 -7.28 10.84
N GLY A 230 17.26 -7.07 9.61
CA GLY A 230 17.24 -5.78 8.95
C GLY A 230 18.44 -5.47 8.05
N LYS A 231 19.38 -6.42 7.86
CA LYS A 231 20.51 -6.22 6.95
C LYS A 231 20.10 -6.43 5.50
N MET A 232 20.32 -5.43 4.65
CA MET A 232 20.14 -5.56 3.20
C MET A 232 21.17 -6.53 2.61
N ARG A 233 20.69 -7.48 1.80
CA ARG A 233 21.48 -8.54 1.17
C ARG A 233 21.76 -8.27 -0.30
N SER A 234 20.72 -7.85 -1.02
CA SER A 234 20.79 -7.53 -2.44
C SER A 234 19.63 -6.60 -2.85
N SER A 235 19.69 -6.08 -4.07
CA SER A 235 18.59 -5.36 -4.68
C SER A 235 18.54 -5.62 -6.18
N TRP A 236 17.35 -5.58 -6.74
CA TRP A 236 17.13 -5.42 -8.18
C TRP A 236 16.64 -4.00 -8.40
N GLN A 237 17.51 -3.16 -8.95
CA GLN A 237 17.26 -1.75 -9.20
C GLN A 237 17.71 -1.39 -10.61
N LYS A 238 16.75 -0.99 -11.45
CA LYS A 238 17.03 -0.52 -12.81
C LYS A 238 15.97 0.49 -13.21
N ILE A 239 16.39 1.69 -13.59
CA ILE A 239 15.48 2.69 -14.17
C ILE A 239 15.27 2.33 -15.64
N SER A 240 14.11 1.78 -15.98
CA SER A 240 13.75 1.46 -17.36
C SER A 240 12.24 1.35 -17.53
N VAL A 241 11.77 1.50 -18.76
CA VAL A 241 10.42 1.12 -19.19
C VAL A 241 10.38 -0.32 -19.74
N ASP A 242 11.53 -0.98 -19.85
CA ASP A 242 11.66 -2.38 -20.25
C ASP A 242 11.31 -3.33 -19.10
N VAL A 243 11.06 -4.60 -19.43
CA VAL A 243 10.65 -5.66 -18.48
C VAL A 243 11.64 -5.92 -17.34
N ASP A 244 12.89 -5.52 -17.48
CA ASP A 244 13.95 -5.75 -16.49
C ASP A 244 14.19 -4.53 -15.57
N GLY A 245 13.30 -3.53 -15.59
CA GLY A 245 13.40 -2.34 -14.76
C GLY A 245 12.05 -1.72 -14.39
N PHE A 246 12.15 -0.58 -13.72
CA PHE A 246 11.03 0.15 -13.15
C PHE A 246 11.09 1.64 -13.51
N CYS A 247 9.93 2.28 -13.64
CA CYS A 247 9.80 3.69 -14.02
C CYS A 247 8.66 4.39 -13.30
N GLY A 248 8.70 5.72 -13.25
CA GLY A 248 7.70 6.54 -12.56
C GLY A 248 7.99 6.67 -11.06
N CYS A 249 7.02 7.13 -10.29
CA CYS A 249 7.18 7.33 -8.84
C CYS A 249 6.68 6.17 -7.99
N CYS A 250 5.92 5.24 -8.55
CA CYS A 250 5.18 4.21 -7.80
C CYS A 250 5.45 2.77 -8.29
N ASN A 251 6.52 2.50 -9.04
CA ASN A 251 6.83 1.17 -9.58
C ASN A 251 8.18 0.69 -9.01
N PRO A 252 8.32 -0.51 -8.42
CA PRO A 252 7.32 -1.58 -8.26
C PRO A 252 6.23 -1.29 -7.22
N THR A 253 5.03 -1.83 -7.43
CA THR A 253 3.90 -1.76 -6.47
C THR A 253 3.71 -3.03 -5.67
N HIS A 254 3.79 -4.20 -6.32
CA HIS A 254 3.54 -5.52 -5.74
C HIS A 254 4.58 -6.53 -6.22
N LEU A 255 4.75 -7.60 -5.45
CA LEU A 255 5.52 -8.77 -5.84
C LEU A 255 4.84 -10.05 -5.34
N ALA A 256 5.09 -11.16 -6.04
CA ALA A 256 4.80 -12.50 -5.56
C ALA A 256 6.01 -13.38 -5.87
N LEU A 257 6.17 -14.44 -5.10
CA LEU A 257 7.27 -15.39 -5.27
C LEU A 257 6.70 -16.75 -5.65
N LEU A 258 7.39 -17.41 -6.58
CA LEU A 258 7.08 -18.77 -6.97
C LEU A 258 7.74 -19.76 -5.98
N PRO A 259 7.28 -21.03 -5.93
CA PRO A 259 7.86 -22.04 -5.03
C PRO A 259 9.35 -22.33 -5.25
N ASP A 260 9.89 -22.00 -6.42
CA ASP A 260 11.31 -22.12 -6.76
C ASP A 260 12.12 -20.85 -6.42
N GLY A 261 11.46 -19.83 -5.85
CA GLY A 261 12.06 -18.56 -5.43
C GLY A 261 12.21 -17.52 -6.54
N ALA A 262 11.64 -17.77 -7.73
CA ALA A 262 11.55 -16.80 -8.83
C ALA A 262 10.49 -15.72 -8.60
#